data_AF-A0A952SRV4-F1
#
_entry.id   AF-A0A952SRV4-F1
#
_cell.length_a   1.000
_cell.length_b   1.000
_cell.length_c   1.000
_cell.angle_alpha   90.00
_cell.angle_beta   90.00
_cell.angle_gamma   90.00
#
_symmetry.space_group_name_H-M   'P 1'
#
loop_
_entity.id
_entity.type
_entity.pdbx_description
1 polymer ?
#
loop_
_entity_poly.entity_id
_entity_poly.type
_entity_poly.pdbx_seq_one_letter_code
_entity_poly.pdbx_strand_id
1 'polypeptide(L)'
;MLDLWQIAGAALGIFIIGLGMYLLRCGRTRGVSDDETSNAPAPSILGLSVPTRLALGFSLMLLGYHACAYSLPPHWIALKVPANLLWVLALFSGVLVGGSLLADRVARP
;
A
#
# COMPACT_ATOMS: atom_id res chain seq x y z
N MET A 1 30.66 -0.36 0.10
CA MET A 1 30.01 -0.83 1.36
C MET A 1 28.71 -0.07 1.51
N LEU A 2 27.65 -0.73 1.97
CA LEU A 2 26.38 -0.05 2.24
C LEU A 2 26.48 0.62 3.61
N ASP A 3 26.05 1.88 3.70
CA ASP A 3 25.97 2.59 4.97
C ASP A 3 24.80 2.04 5.81
N LEU A 4 24.89 2.15 7.13
CA LEU A 4 23.84 1.71 8.06
C LEU A 4 22.46 2.31 7.70
N TRP A 5 22.44 3.57 7.26
CA TRP A 5 21.23 4.25 6.80
C TRP A 5 20.60 3.58 5.57
N GLN A 6 21.43 3.11 4.63
CA GLN A 6 20.97 2.43 3.42
C GLN A 6 20.33 1.08 3.77
N ILE A 7 20.95 0.35 4.70
CA ILE A 7 20.43 -0.93 5.20
C ILE A 7 19.10 -0.71 5.93
N ALA A 8 19.04 0.25 6.84
CA ALA A 8 17.83 0.56 7.61
C ALA A 8 16.68 0.99 6.69
N GLY A 9 16.94 1.87 5.73
CA GLY A 9 15.94 2.33 4.78
C GLY A 9 15.47 1.25 3.81
N ALA A 10 16.38 0.38 3.34
CA ALA A 10 16.00 -0.79 2.54
C ALA A 10 15.17 -1.80 3.35
N ALA A 11 15.55 -2.08 4.60
CA ALA A 11 14.79 -2.96 5.48
C ALA A 11 13.37 -2.42 5.75
N LEU A 12 13.24 -1.12 5.99
CA LEU A 12 11.95 -0.45 6.15
C LEU A 12 11.11 -0.56 4.87
N GLY A 13 11.70 -0.27 3.70
CA GLY A 13 10.98 -0.38 2.43
C GLY A 13 10.51 -1.80 2.13
N ILE A 14 11.35 -2.82 2.38
CA ILE A 14 10.98 -4.24 2.26
C ILE A 14 9.83 -4.58 3.21
N PHE A 15 9.88 -4.11 4.45
CA PHE A 15 8.81 -4.32 5.42
C PHE A 15 7.49 -3.71 4.94
N ILE A 16 7.51 -2.47 4.43
CA ILE A 16 6.32 -1.78 3.89
C ILE A 16 5.77 -2.53 2.66
N ILE A 17 6.64 -2.99 1.75
CA ILE A 17 6.22 -3.81 0.60
C ILE A 17 5.59 -5.12 1.07
N GLY A 18 6.21 -5.80 2.04
CA GLY A 18 5.70 -7.04 2.62
C GLY A 18 4.32 -6.85 3.24
N LEU A 19 4.11 -5.74 3.96
CA LEU A 19 2.81 -5.37 4.51
C LEU A 19 1.78 -5.10 3.40
N GLY A 20 2.16 -4.39 2.34
CA GLY A 20 1.31 -4.17 1.16
C GLY A 20 0.91 -5.46 0.47
N MET A 21 1.86 -6.36 0.24
CA MET A 21 1.60 -7.70 -0.33
C MET A 21 0.70 -8.55 0.57
N TYR A 22 0.90 -8.50 1.89
CA TYR A 22 0.04 -9.18 2.85
C TYR A 22 -1.41 -8.68 2.73
N LEU A 23 -1.63 -7.37 2.66
CA LEU A 23 -2.96 -6.77 2.47
C LEU A 23 -3.60 -7.17 1.14
N LEU A 24 -2.83 -7.19 0.04
CA LEU A 24 -3.32 -7.66 -1.26
C LEU A 24 -3.71 -9.15 -1.23
N ARG A 25 -2.90 -9.98 -0.55
CA ARG A 25 -3.19 -11.41 -0.39
C ARG A 25 -4.48 -11.63 0.42
N CYS A 26 -4.65 -10.92 1.54
CA CYS A 26 -5.89 -10.93 2.32
C CYS A 26 -7.07 -10.30 1.57
N GLY A 27 -6.82 -9.34 0.68
CA GLY A 27 -7.74 -8.81 -0.33
C GLY A 27 -8.35 -9.93 -1.15
N ARG A 28 -7.47 -10.62 -1.88
CA ARG A 28 -7.82 -11.66 -2.85
C ARG A 28 -8.48 -12.88 -2.22
N THR A 29 -7.99 -13.41 -1.09
CA THR A 29 -8.56 -14.62 -0.50
C THR A 29 -9.96 -14.42 0.06
N ARG A 30 -10.31 -13.19 0.46
CA ARG A 30 -11.65 -12.85 0.97
C ARG A 30 -12.62 -12.39 -0.12
N GLY A 31 -12.13 -11.74 -1.18
CA GLY A 31 -13.00 -11.39 -2.32
C GLY A 31 -13.63 -12.61 -2.99
N VAL A 32 -12.89 -13.73 -3.03
CA VAL A 32 -13.39 -15.01 -3.58
C VAL A 32 -14.49 -15.63 -2.71
N SER A 33 -14.48 -15.42 -1.39
CA SER A 33 -15.51 -15.94 -0.49
C SER A 33 -16.78 -15.09 -0.43
N ASP A 34 -16.67 -13.79 -0.74
CA ASP A 34 -17.77 -12.84 -0.64
C ASP A 34 -18.72 -12.92 -1.87
N ASP A 35 -18.23 -13.38 -3.03
CA ASP A 35 -19.06 -13.59 -4.24
C ASP A 35 -20.03 -14.79 -4.13
N GLU A 36 -19.75 -15.77 -3.27
CA GLU A 36 -20.61 -16.97 -3.10
C GLU A 36 -21.67 -16.82 -2.01
N THR A 37 -21.53 -15.87 -1.09
CA THR A 37 -22.43 -15.77 0.06
C THR A 37 -22.56 -14.35 0.60
N SER A 38 -23.78 -13.81 0.48
CA SER A 38 -24.40 -12.95 1.50
C SER A 38 -24.21 -11.43 1.39
N ASN A 39 -25.36 -10.75 1.38
CA ASN A 39 -25.59 -9.34 1.73
C ASN A 39 -25.21 -9.00 3.19
N ALA A 40 -24.31 -9.76 3.82
CA ALA A 40 -23.89 -9.53 5.19
C ALA A 40 -22.49 -8.86 5.20
N PRO A 41 -22.28 -7.83 6.02
CA PRO A 41 -20.98 -7.17 6.10
C PRO A 41 -19.93 -8.16 6.62
N ALA A 42 -19.08 -8.66 5.72
CA ALA A 42 -18.04 -9.62 6.06
C ALA A 42 -17.10 -9.04 7.14
N PRO A 43 -16.82 -9.80 8.23
CA PRO A 43 -15.95 -9.35 9.30
C PRO A 43 -14.52 -9.23 8.77
N SER A 44 -14.12 -8.01 8.42
CA SER A 44 -12.74 -7.68 8.08
C SER A 44 -12.00 -7.36 9.37
N ILE A 45 -10.78 -7.90 9.52
CA ILE A 45 -9.90 -7.68 10.71
C ILE A 45 -9.72 -6.19 11.05
N LEU A 46 -9.84 -5.31 10.05
CA LEU A 46 -9.72 -3.85 10.20
C LEU A 46 -11.03 -3.10 9.95
N GLY A 47 -12.15 -3.80 9.73
CA GLY A 47 -13.39 -3.16 9.31
C GLY A 47 -13.35 -2.56 7.89
N LEU A 48 -12.32 -2.81 7.07
CA LEU A 48 -12.15 -2.24 5.73
C LEU A 48 -12.70 -3.17 4.62
N SER A 49 -13.36 -2.59 3.61
CA SER A 49 -13.83 -3.33 2.43
C SER A 49 -12.68 -3.88 1.59
N VAL A 50 -12.99 -4.84 0.71
CA VAL A 50 -12.01 -5.43 -0.22
C VAL A 50 -11.36 -4.35 -1.10
N PRO A 51 -12.11 -3.43 -1.77
CA PRO A 51 -11.51 -2.34 -2.54
C PRO A 51 -10.55 -1.46 -1.72
N THR A 52 -10.94 -1.06 -0.51
CA THR A 52 -10.11 -0.21 0.35
C THR A 52 -8.82 -0.91 0.77
N ARG A 53 -8.87 -2.22 1.07
CA ARG A 53 -7.65 -3.00 1.36
C ARG A 53 -6.73 -3.11 0.15
N LEU A 54 -7.29 -3.25 -1.06
CA LEU A 54 -6.49 -3.29 -2.28
C LEU A 54 -5.81 -1.94 -2.54
N ALA A 55 -6.56 -0.85 -2.43
CA ALA A 55 -6.05 0.52 -2.56
C ALA A 55 -4.91 0.81 -1.57
N LEU A 56 -5.10 0.43 -0.30
CA LEU A 56 -4.05 0.50 0.72
C LEU A 56 -2.84 -0.37 0.36
N GLY A 57 -3.06 -1.64 0.01
CA GLY A 57 -1.98 -2.57 -0.34
C GLY A 57 -1.10 -2.05 -1.48
N PHE A 58 -1.71 -1.54 -2.55
CA PHE A 58 -0.99 -0.91 -3.65
C PHE A 58 -0.24 0.36 -3.22
N SER A 59 -0.88 1.22 -2.43
CA SER A 59 -0.25 2.46 -1.93
C SER A 59 0.98 2.15 -1.07
N LEU A 60 0.89 1.15 -0.18
CA LEU A 60 2.02 0.68 0.61
C LEU A 60 3.13 0.11 -0.27
N MET A 61 2.82 -0.74 -1.26
CA MET A 61 3.85 -1.27 -2.16
C MET A 61 4.61 -0.14 -2.88
N LEU A 62 3.89 0.89 -3.35
CA LEU A 62 4.50 2.00 -4.06
C LEU A 62 5.39 2.85 -3.14
N LEU A 63 4.90 3.16 -1.92
CA LEU A 63 5.70 3.88 -0.92
C LEU A 63 6.93 3.09 -0.49
N GLY A 64 6.79 1.78 -0.28
CA GLY A 64 7.90 0.91 0.10
C GLY A 64 8.95 0.77 -1.01
N TYR A 65 8.51 0.71 -2.28
CA TYR A 65 9.41 0.78 -3.43
C TYR A 65 10.23 2.08 -3.42
N HIS A 66 9.58 3.22 -3.22
CA HIS A 66 10.29 4.49 -3.16
C HIS A 66 11.21 4.59 -1.95
N ALA A 67 10.79 4.11 -0.76
CA ALA A 67 11.66 4.05 0.41
C ALA A 67 12.95 3.24 0.13
N CYS A 68 12.84 2.07 -0.50
CA CYS A 68 13.99 1.29 -0.97
C CYS A 68 14.82 2.08 -1.99
N ALA A 69 14.18 2.69 -2.99
CA ALA A 69 14.86 3.39 -4.07
C ALA A 69 15.64 4.62 -3.63
N TYR A 70 15.18 5.28 -2.56
CA TYR A 70 15.89 6.40 -1.95
C TYR A 70 17.04 5.98 -1.04
N SER A 71 16.99 4.75 -0.53
CA SER A 71 18.02 4.20 0.36
C SER A 71 19.17 3.55 -0.40
N LEU A 72 18.95 3.18 -1.67
CA LEU A 72 19.96 2.53 -2.50
C LEU A 72 20.81 3.54 -3.31
N PRO A 73 22.04 3.14 -3.70
CA PRO A 73 22.90 3.98 -4.54
C PRO A 73 22.21 4.35 -5.87
N PRO A 74 22.43 5.57 -6.41
CA PRO A 74 21.74 6.05 -7.60
C PRO A 74 21.94 5.18 -8.85
N HIS A 75 23.06 4.45 -8.93
CA HIS A 75 23.40 3.60 -10.07
C HIS A 75 22.69 2.23 -10.05
N TRP A 76 21.99 1.87 -8.96
CA TRP A 76 21.30 0.57 -8.86
C TRP A 76 19.88 0.62 -9.40
N ILE A 77 19.26 1.81 -9.46
CA ILE A 77 17.84 1.95 -9.81
C ILE A 77 17.70 3.04 -10.86
N ALA A 78 17.28 2.63 -12.05
CA ALA A 78 17.04 3.54 -13.17
C ALA A 78 15.77 4.38 -12.99
N LEU A 79 14.79 3.90 -12.21
CA LEU A 79 13.50 4.54 -12.03
C LEU A 79 13.36 5.14 -10.62
N LYS A 80 13.86 6.37 -10.44
CA LYS A 80 13.69 7.13 -9.20
C LYS A 80 12.91 8.39 -9.50
N VAL A 81 11.74 8.53 -8.88
CA VAL A 81 10.97 9.79 -8.94
C VAL A 81 11.81 10.89 -8.29
N PRO A 82 11.98 12.07 -8.90
CA PRO A 82 12.65 13.22 -8.29
C PRO A 82 12.09 13.60 -6.91
N ALA A 83 12.95 14.06 -6.00
CA ALA A 83 12.55 14.37 -4.62
C ALA A 83 11.48 15.47 -4.53
N ASN A 84 11.53 16.43 -5.45
CA ASN A 84 10.53 17.49 -5.58
C ASN A 84 9.15 17.00 -6.04
N LEU A 85 9.01 15.73 -6.45
CA LEU A 85 7.75 15.12 -6.87
C LEU A 85 7.23 14.08 -5.85
N LEU A 86 7.95 13.82 -4.76
CA LEU A 86 7.50 12.89 -3.71
C LEU A 86 6.18 13.33 -3.05
N TRP A 87 5.94 14.64 -2.94
CA TRP A 87 4.68 15.15 -2.41
C TRP A 87 3.50 14.81 -3.32
N VAL A 88 3.68 14.74 -4.64
CA VAL A 88 2.63 14.35 -5.60
C VAL A 88 2.24 12.90 -5.34
N LEU A 89 3.25 12.05 -5.11
CA LEU A 89 3.02 10.66 -4.78
C LEU A 89 2.27 10.49 -3.46
N ALA A 90 2.70 11.21 -2.42
CA ALA A 90 2.04 11.20 -1.12
C ALA A 90 0.59 11.70 -1.23
N LEU A 91 0.36 12.77 -1.99
CA LEU A 91 -0.96 13.35 -2.22
C LEU A 91 -1.86 12.37 -2.98
N PHE A 92 -1.37 11.76 -4.07
CA PHE A 92 -2.15 10.80 -4.85
C PHE A 92 -2.50 9.56 -4.03
N SER A 93 -1.53 9.03 -3.26
CA SER A 93 -1.77 7.90 -2.35
C SER A 93 -2.78 8.26 -1.27
N GLY A 94 -2.68 9.46 -0.70
CA GLY A 94 -3.62 9.98 0.30
C GLY A 94 -5.03 10.16 -0.25
N VAL A 95 -5.18 10.70 -1.47
CA VAL A 95 -6.47 10.85 -2.14
C VAL A 95 -7.07 9.48 -2.47
N LEU A 96 -6.25 8.54 -2.96
CA LEU A 96 -6.72 7.19 -3.31
C LEU A 96 -7.20 6.41 -2.08
N VAL A 97 -6.42 6.44 -1.00
CA VAL A 97 -6.80 5.78 0.28
C VAL A 97 -7.97 6.51 0.94
N GLY A 98 -7.91 7.84 1.02
CA GLY A 98 -8.96 8.67 1.63
C GLY A 98 -10.29 8.57 0.89
N GLY A 99 -10.26 8.60 -0.44
CA GLY A 99 -11.44 8.39 -1.29
C GLY A 99 -12.03 7.00 -1.11
N SER A 100 -11.20 5.97 -1.02
CA SER A 100 -11.66 4.59 -0.75
C SER A 100 -12.32 4.47 0.62
N LEU A 101 -11.74 5.08 1.67
CA LEU A 101 -12.32 5.11 3.01
C LEU A 101 -13.65 5.89 3.06
N LEU A 102 -13.73 7.02 2.36
CA LEU A 102 -14.95 7.82 2.29
C LEU A 102 -16.06 7.04 1.58
N ALA A 103 -15.74 6.38 0.46
CA ALA A 103 -16.68 5.52 -0.26
C ALA A 103 -17.18 4.37 0.64
N ASP A 104 -16.29 3.72 1.40
CA ASP A 104 -16.66 2.69 2.37
C ASP A 104 -17.63 3.20 3.44
N ARG A 105 -17.40 4.43 3.92
CA ARG A 105 -18.23 5.04 4.96
C ARG A 105 -19.62 5.40 4.42
N VAL A 106 -19.70 5.90 3.18
CA VAL A 106 -20.99 6.20 2.54
C VAL A 106 -21.77 4.92 2.20
N ALA A 107 -21.08 3.83 1.86
CA ALA A 107 -21.70 2.55 1.54
C ALA A 107 -22.21 1.76 2.77
N ARG A 108 -21.81 2.14 3.99
CA ARG A 108 -22.21 1.49 5.25
C ARG A 108 -22.99 2.47 6.15
N PRO A 109 -24.24 2.83 5.79
CA PRO A 109 -25.08 3.70 6.60
C PRO A 109 -25.44 3.09 7.96
#